data_AF-F4CYR1-F1
#
_entry.id   AF-F4CYR1-F1
#
_cell.length_a   1.000
_cell.length_b   1.000
_cell.length_c   1.000
_cell.angle_alpha   90.00
_cell.angle_beta   90.00
_cell.angle_gamma   90.00
#
_symmetry.space_group_name_H-M   'P 1'
#
loop_
_entity.id
_entity.type
_entity.pdbx_description
1 polymer ?
#
loop_
_entity_poly.entity_id
_entity_poly.type
_entity_poly.pdbx_seq_one_letter_code
_entity_poly.pdbx_strand_id
1 'polypeptide(L)'
;MTDIADMLDLARRALERFHEVQVDDDGAVTFVHGAVPCVVQGLELEEGLPVLNVTCVVAWDLSLELDVPTRVAMGAGEGLFGTPRVVRGDNGWDVTLRYAFPVAGLQEKPLGTLLMLVAGHASALRAELVD
;
A
#
# COMPACT_ATOMS: atom_id res chain seq x y z
N MET A 1 12.39 9.29 -20.92
CA MET A 1 12.82 9.08 -19.53
C MET A 1 11.58 9.36 -18.72
N THR A 2 10.94 8.33 -18.15
CA THR A 2 9.73 8.55 -17.34
C THR A 2 10.20 9.14 -16.03
N ASP A 3 9.94 10.43 -15.82
CA ASP A 3 10.24 11.09 -14.54
C ASP A 3 9.29 10.53 -13.45
N ILE A 4 9.68 10.64 -12.19
CA ILE A 4 8.88 10.19 -11.04
C ILE A 4 7.49 10.82 -11.07
N ALA A 5 7.38 12.08 -11.50
CA ALA A 5 6.12 12.79 -11.68
C ALA A 5 5.19 12.10 -12.69
N ASP A 6 5.72 11.67 -13.85
CA ASP A 6 4.93 10.98 -14.88
C ASP A 6 4.43 9.62 -14.38
N MET A 7 5.26 8.92 -13.60
CA MET A 7 4.91 7.65 -12.96
C MET A 7 3.78 7.83 -11.94
N LEU A 8 3.86 8.87 -11.11
CA LEU A 8 2.83 9.19 -10.12
C LEU A 8 1.53 9.66 -10.78
N ASP A 9 1.61 10.41 -11.88
CA ASP A 9 0.43 10.75 -12.69
C ASP A 9 -0.23 9.49 -13.29
N LEU A 10 0.58 8.54 -13.79
CA LEU A 10 0.06 7.27 -14.29
C LEU A 10 -0.63 6.46 -13.19
N ALA A 11 -0.05 6.42 -11.98
CA ALA A 11 -0.66 5.78 -10.83
C ALA A 11 -1.97 6.45 -10.42
N ARG A 12 -2.00 7.78 -10.37
CA ARG A 12 -3.19 8.60 -10.10
C ARG A 12 -4.33 8.24 -11.07
N ARG A 13 -4.07 8.33 -12.38
CA ARG A 13 -5.08 7.99 -13.41
C ARG A 13 -5.56 6.55 -13.32
N ALA A 14 -4.66 5.62 -13.00
CA ALA A 14 -5.03 4.22 -12.80
C ALA A 14 -5.95 4.02 -11.59
N LEU A 15 -5.69 4.72 -10.48
CA LEU A 15 -6.46 4.65 -9.23
C LEU A 15 -7.82 5.36 -9.33
N GLU A 16 -7.91 6.48 -10.05
CA GLU A 16 -9.14 7.26 -10.27
C GLU A 16 -10.28 6.44 -10.92
N ARG A 17 -9.94 5.29 -11.52
CA ARG A 17 -10.90 4.34 -12.08
C ARG A 17 -11.66 3.55 -11.00
N PHE A 18 -11.16 3.54 -9.77
CA PHE A 18 -11.65 2.71 -8.67
C PHE A 18 -11.99 3.52 -7.42
N HIS A 19 -11.23 4.59 -7.15
CA HIS A 19 -11.32 5.37 -5.93
C HIS A 19 -11.23 6.87 -6.22
N GLU A 20 -11.78 7.67 -5.31
CA GLU A 20 -11.35 9.05 -5.18
C GLU A 20 -9.91 9.07 -4.66
N VAL A 21 -9.09 9.94 -5.25
CA VAL A 21 -7.67 10.08 -4.92
C VAL A 21 -7.37 11.50 -4.48
N GLN A 22 -6.42 11.64 -3.57
CA GLN A 22 -5.82 12.91 -3.19
C GLN A 22 -4.37 12.92 -3.64
N VAL A 23 -3.88 14.07 -4.08
CA VAL A 23 -2.47 14.26 -4.48
C VAL A 23 -1.86 15.26 -3.52
N ASP A 24 -0.80 14.86 -2.84
CA ASP A 24 -0.09 15.70 -1.88
C ASP A 24 0.93 16.61 -2.60
N ASP A 25 1.50 17.57 -1.87
CA ASP A 25 2.43 18.58 -2.43
C ASP A 25 3.70 17.96 -3.04
N ASP A 26 4.09 16.75 -2.60
CA ASP A 26 5.22 15.98 -3.11
C ASP A 26 4.84 15.05 -4.29
N GLY A 27 3.59 15.09 -4.73
CA GLY A 27 3.04 14.25 -5.80
C GLY A 27 2.59 12.85 -5.34
N ALA A 28 2.72 12.52 -4.05
CA ALA A 28 2.22 11.25 -3.52
C ALA A 28 0.70 11.14 -3.72
N VAL A 29 0.24 9.94 -4.06
CA VAL A 29 -1.18 9.69 -4.34
C VAL A 29 -1.79 8.89 -3.19
N THR A 30 -2.74 9.49 -2.50
CA THR A 30 -3.43 8.89 -1.35
C THR A 30 -4.86 8.47 -1.74
N PHE A 31 -5.29 7.30 -1.29
CA PHE A 31 -6.64 6.78 -1.51
C PHE A 31 -7.05 5.84 -0.37
N VAL A 32 -8.34 5.48 -0.29
CA VAL A 32 -8.86 4.55 0.72
C VAL A 32 -9.55 3.37 0.05
N HIS A 33 -9.17 2.15 0.44
CA HIS A 33 -9.78 0.91 -0.03
C HIS A 33 -10.18 0.03 1.16
N GLY A 34 -11.46 -0.32 1.30
CA GLY A 34 -11.91 -1.19 2.40
C GLY A 34 -11.56 -0.67 3.81
N ALA A 35 -11.73 0.64 4.02
CA ALA A 35 -11.32 1.35 5.25
C ALA A 35 -9.81 1.33 5.55
N VAL A 36 -8.98 0.92 4.59
CA VAL A 36 -7.51 0.99 4.66
C VAL A 36 -7.04 2.19 3.85
N PRO A 37 -6.50 3.25 4.47
CA PRO A 37 -5.82 4.31 3.75
C PRO A 37 -4.49 3.80 3.21
N CYS A 38 -4.23 4.11 1.94
CA CYS A 38 -3.02 3.74 1.21
C CYS A 38 -2.43 4.97 0.54
N VAL A 39 -1.10 5.04 0.51
CA VAL A 39 -0.34 6.06 -0.20
C VAL A 39 0.60 5.40 -1.22
N VAL A 40 0.69 6.01 -2.40
CA VAL A 40 1.61 5.63 -3.47
C VAL A 40 2.65 6.73 -3.62
N GLN A 41 3.92 6.34 -3.49
CA GLN A 41 5.06 7.23 -3.62
C GLN A 41 6.00 6.72 -4.71
N GLY A 42 6.67 7.64 -5.40
CA GLY A 42 7.65 7.31 -6.42
C GLY A 42 9.08 7.55 -5.92
N LEU A 43 9.99 6.66 -6.28
CA LEU A 43 11.41 6.83 -6.02
C LEU A 43 12.26 6.25 -7.15
N GLU A 44 13.47 6.76 -7.34
CA GLU A 44 14.48 6.16 -8.19
C GLU A 44 15.49 5.44 -7.29
N LEU A 45 15.59 4.11 -7.40
CA LEU A 45 16.50 3.32 -6.57
C LEU A 45 17.95 3.41 -7.05
N GLU A 46 18.10 3.40 -8.37
CA GLU A 46 19.34 3.41 -9.15
C GLU A 46 18.99 4.07 -10.50
N GLU A 47 19.99 4.54 -11.24
CA GLU A 47 19.76 5.17 -12.55
C GLU A 47 18.96 4.25 -13.48
N GLY A 48 17.77 4.72 -13.90
CA GLY A 48 16.89 3.97 -14.79
C GLY A 48 16.04 2.89 -14.10
N LEU A 49 15.98 2.87 -12.76
CA LEU A 49 15.13 1.98 -11.98
C LEU A 49 14.09 2.77 -11.15
N PRO A 50 13.06 3.34 -11.80
CA PRO A 50 11.95 3.98 -11.10
C PRO A 50 11.03 2.93 -10.47
N VAL A 51 10.71 3.13 -9.20
CA VAL A 51 9.92 2.22 -8.38
C VAL A 51 8.76 2.98 -7.75
N LEU A 52 7.58 2.36 -7.79
CA LEU A 52 6.46 2.76 -6.95
C LEU A 52 6.54 2.02 -5.62
N ASN A 53 6.36 2.76 -4.54
CA ASN A 53 6.18 2.23 -3.20
C ASN A 53 4.75 2.49 -2.75
N VAL A 54 4.01 1.42 -2.44
CA VAL A 54 2.66 1.49 -1.87
C VAL A 54 2.76 1.16 -0.39
N THR A 55 2.24 2.04 0.45
CA THR A 55 2.13 1.81 1.90
C THR A 55 0.67 1.94 2.31
N CYS A 56 0.12 0.90 2.92
CA CYS A 56 -1.24 0.88 3.44
C CYS A 56 -1.21 0.77 4.97
N VAL A 57 -1.97 1.60 5.66
CA VAL A 57 -2.14 1.51 7.12
C VAL A 57 -3.32 0.59 7.39
N VAL A 58 -2.99 -0.68 7.63
CA VAL A 58 -3.96 -1.78 7.76
C VAL A 58 -4.81 -1.58 9.02
N ALA A 59 -4.16 -1.32 10.14
CA ALA A 59 -4.79 -1.04 11.42
C ALA A 59 -3.84 -0.22 12.30
N TRP A 60 -4.39 0.56 13.22
CA TRP A 60 -3.65 1.28 14.24
C TRP A 60 -4.30 1.04 15.60
N ASP A 61 -3.53 1.24 16.67
CA ASP A 61 -4.01 1.19 18.06
C ASP A 61 -4.79 -0.09 18.41
N LEU A 62 -4.42 -1.24 17.81
CA LEU A 62 -5.03 -2.52 18.19
C LEU A 62 -4.66 -2.88 19.63
N SER A 63 -5.61 -3.47 20.37
CA SER A 63 -5.40 -3.87 21.76
C SER A 63 -4.14 -4.72 21.93
N LEU A 64 -3.35 -4.40 22.96
CA LEU A 64 -2.14 -5.17 23.33
C LEU A 64 -2.45 -6.57 23.87
N GLU A 65 -3.71 -6.84 24.23
CA GLU A 65 -4.20 -8.17 24.62
C GLU A 65 -4.33 -9.10 23.40
N LEU A 66 -4.39 -8.55 22.18
CA LEU A 66 -4.37 -9.33 20.95
C LEU A 66 -2.93 -9.72 20.60
N ASP A 67 -2.70 -10.99 20.29
CA ASP A 67 -1.41 -11.47 19.78
C ASP A 67 -1.27 -11.22 18.27
N VAL A 68 -1.37 -9.94 17.88
CA VAL A 68 -1.24 -9.48 16.49
C VAL A 68 0.08 -9.95 15.85
N PRO A 69 1.25 -9.86 16.52
CA PRO A 69 2.51 -10.33 15.93
C PRO A 69 2.47 -11.81 15.52
N THR A 70 1.96 -12.70 16.38
CA THR A 70 1.86 -14.12 16.05
C THR A 70 0.86 -14.36 14.92
N ARG A 71 -0.29 -13.69 14.91
CA ARG A 71 -1.29 -13.85 13.84
C ARG A 71 -0.70 -13.52 12.47
N VAL A 72 -0.01 -12.39 12.36
CA VAL A 72 0.68 -11.98 11.13
C VAL A 72 1.80 -12.95 10.77
N ALA A 73 2.60 -13.41 11.74
CA ALA A 73 3.67 -14.38 11.51
C ALA A 73 3.15 -15.76 11.03
N MET A 74 1.93 -16.12 11.44
CA MET A 74 1.28 -17.39 11.09
C MET A 74 0.49 -17.34 9.77
N GLY A 75 0.57 -16.23 9.02
CA GLY A 75 -0.01 -16.12 7.68
C GLY A 75 -1.30 -15.31 7.59
N ALA A 76 -1.69 -14.58 8.65
CA ALA A 76 -2.70 -13.54 8.49
C ALA A 76 -2.17 -12.49 7.49
N GLY A 77 -2.89 -12.30 6.39
CA GLY A 77 -2.40 -11.51 5.26
C GLY A 77 -1.19 -12.14 4.57
N GLU A 78 -1.16 -13.47 4.43
CA GLU A 78 -0.29 -14.12 3.46
C GLU A 78 -0.81 -13.85 2.05
N GLY A 79 0.06 -13.27 1.21
CA GLY A 79 -0.29 -12.93 -0.16
C GLY A 79 0.94 -12.49 -0.94
N LEU A 80 0.84 -12.51 -2.26
CA LEU A 80 1.96 -12.13 -3.15
C LEU A 80 2.20 -10.62 -3.21
N PHE A 81 1.24 -9.82 -2.74
CA PHE A 81 1.19 -8.39 -2.96
C PHE A 81 1.31 -7.61 -1.65
N GLY A 82 2.56 -7.46 -1.22
CA GLY A 82 2.96 -6.67 -0.06
C GLY A 82 3.33 -7.51 1.15
N THR A 83 4.10 -6.90 2.03
CA THR A 83 4.57 -7.52 3.26
C THR A 83 4.01 -6.75 4.45
N PRO A 84 3.26 -7.41 5.35
CA PRO A 84 2.80 -6.78 6.56
C PRO A 84 3.96 -6.54 7.53
N ARG A 85 3.90 -5.43 8.26
CA ARG A 85 4.82 -5.09 9.34
C ARG A 85 3.98 -4.70 10.55
N VAL A 86 4.20 -5.40 11.65
CA VAL A 86 3.62 -5.10 12.96
C VAL A 86 4.62 -4.30 13.77
N VAL A 87 4.18 -3.18 14.35
CA VAL A 87 4.98 -2.33 15.23
C VAL A 87 4.20 -2.10 16.51
N ARG A 88 4.90 -2.11 17.65
CA ARG A 88 4.31 -1.69 18.92
C ARG A 88 4.36 -0.16 18.99
N GLY A 89 3.19 0.48 18.95
CA GLY A 89 3.03 1.90 19.21
C GLY A 89 2.76 2.18 20.69
N ASP A 90 2.52 3.45 21.02
CA ASP A 90 2.23 3.88 22.40
C ASP A 90 0.84 3.44 22.87
N ASN A 91 -0.13 3.33 21.96
CA ASN A 91 -1.52 3.01 22.27
C ASN A 91 -1.93 1.57 21.89
N GLY A 92 -1.04 0.78 21.26
CA GLY A 92 -1.41 -0.53 20.75
C GLY A 92 -0.45 -1.11 19.73
N TRP A 93 -0.94 -2.07 18.96
CA TRP A 93 -0.24 -2.58 17.78
C TRP A 93 -0.69 -1.82 16.52
N ASP A 94 0.30 -1.33 15.78
CA ASP A 94 0.10 -0.74 14.46
C ASP A 94 0.55 -1.74 13.39
N VAL A 95 -0.25 -1.84 12.33
CA VAL A 95 0.01 -2.75 11.22
C VAL A 95 0.01 -1.96 9.92
N THR A 96 1.12 -2.08 9.19
CA THR A 96 1.26 -1.52 7.85
C THR A 96 1.50 -2.64 6.85
N LEU A 97 1.13 -2.44 5.60
CA LEU A 97 1.47 -3.33 4.50
C LEU A 97 2.19 -2.52 3.43
N ARG A 98 3.39 -2.97 3.04
CA ARG A 98 4.23 -2.27 2.07
C ARG A 98 4.53 -3.14 0.86
N TYR A 99 4.43 -2.57 -0.33
CA TYR A 99 4.83 -3.23 -1.57
C TYR A 99 5.56 -2.25 -2.49
N ALA A 100 6.74 -2.64 -2.98
CA ALA A 100 7.53 -1.83 -3.90
C ALA A 100 7.77 -2.61 -5.20
N PHE A 101 7.55 -1.99 -6.34
CA PHE A 101 7.73 -2.62 -7.65
C PHE A 101 8.18 -1.62 -8.74
N PRO A 102 8.98 -2.08 -9.72
CA PRO A 102 9.31 -1.25 -10.88
C PRO A 102 8.07 -0.94 -11.70
N VAL A 103 7.88 0.32 -12.08
CA VAL A 103 6.75 0.73 -12.94
C VAL A 103 7.06 0.60 -14.43
N ALA A 104 8.35 0.52 -14.79
CA ALA A 104 8.81 0.64 -16.16
C ALA A 104 8.12 -0.40 -17.07
N GLY A 105 7.50 0.09 -18.15
CA GLY A 105 6.78 -0.74 -19.12
C GLY A 105 5.33 -1.09 -18.74
N LEU A 106 4.85 -0.72 -17.54
CA LEU A 106 3.45 -0.87 -17.19
C LEU A 106 2.59 0.22 -17.81
N GLN A 107 1.43 -0.19 -18.32
CA GLN A 107 0.38 0.71 -18.80
C GLN A 107 -0.64 0.96 -17.69
N GLU A 108 -1.48 1.98 -17.85
CA GLU A 108 -2.47 2.42 -16.86
C GLU A 108 -3.33 1.26 -16.32
N LYS A 109 -3.87 0.41 -17.20
CA LYS A 109 -4.74 -0.70 -16.80
C LYS A 109 -4.00 -1.78 -15.97
N PRO A 110 -2.88 -2.37 -16.45
CA PRO A 110 -2.08 -3.28 -15.62
C PRO A 110 -1.62 -2.67 -14.29
N LEU A 111 -1.24 -1.40 -14.28
CA LEU A 111 -0.84 -0.71 -13.05
C LEU A 111 -2.01 -0.63 -12.06
N GLY A 112 -3.19 -0.23 -12.53
CA GLY A 112 -4.40 -0.19 -11.69
C GLY A 112 -4.73 -1.57 -11.08
N THR A 113 -4.59 -2.65 -11.86
CA THR A 113 -4.76 -4.01 -11.33
C THR A 113 -3.77 -4.31 -10.21
N LEU A 114 -2.47 -4.01 -10.39
CA LEU A 114 -1.46 -4.27 -9.36
C LEU A 114 -1.72 -3.47 -8.08
N LEU A 115 -2.01 -2.17 -8.22
CA LEU A 115 -2.35 -1.32 -7.08
C LEU A 115 -3.57 -1.84 -6.32
N MET A 116 -4.56 -2.38 -7.04
CA MET A 116 -5.75 -2.94 -6.43
C MET A 116 -5.55 -4.31 -5.79
N LEU A 117 -4.62 -5.12 -6.29
CA LEU A 117 -4.21 -6.36 -5.62
C LEU A 117 -3.53 -6.07 -4.28
N VAL A 118 -2.65 -5.05 -4.22
CA VAL A 118 -1.99 -4.63 -2.97
C VAL A 118 -3.01 -4.08 -1.96
N ALA A 119 -3.88 -3.16 -2.40
CA ALA A 119 -4.88 -2.56 -1.53
C ALA A 119 -5.94 -3.58 -1.05
N GLY A 120 -6.36 -4.48 -1.95
CA GLY A 120 -7.26 -5.58 -1.62
C GLY A 120 -6.66 -6.49 -0.56
N HIS A 121 -5.38 -6.85 -0.71
CA HIS A 121 -4.66 -7.65 0.29
C HIS A 121 -4.59 -6.95 1.65
N ALA A 122 -4.31 -5.64 1.67
CA ALA A 122 -4.31 -4.86 2.90
C ALA A 122 -5.70 -4.82 3.58
N SER A 123 -6.79 -4.68 2.81
CA SER A 123 -8.15 -4.69 3.37
C SER A 123 -8.58 -6.05 3.90
N ALA A 124 -8.15 -7.15 3.26
CA ALA A 124 -8.39 -8.50 3.75
C ALA A 124 -7.67 -8.75 5.08
N LEU A 125 -6.38 -8.38 5.17
CA LEU A 125 -5.64 -8.45 6.42
C LEU A 125 -6.29 -7.59 7.52
N ARG A 126 -6.78 -6.39 7.17
CA ARG A 126 -7.50 -5.54 8.13
C ARG A 126 -8.71 -6.29 8.69
N ALA A 127 -9.54 -6.87 7.82
CA ALA A 127 -10.73 -7.61 8.25
C ALA A 127 -10.37 -8.74 9.22
N GLU A 128 -9.29 -9.48 8.96
CA GLU A 128 -8.83 -10.50 9.90
C GLU A 128 -8.45 -9.90 11.25
N LEU A 129 -7.74 -8.77 11.31
CA LEU A 129 -7.18 -8.24 12.55
C LEU A 129 -8.18 -7.49 13.45
N VAL A 130 -9.22 -6.88 12.87
CA VAL A 130 -10.15 -5.99 13.57
C VAL A 130 -11.48 -6.64 13.97
N ASP A 131 -11.81 -7.78 13.37
CA ASP A 131 -12.95 -8.62 13.75
C ASP A 131 -12.59 -9.53 14.94
#